data_AF-A0AA40YL23-F1
#
_entry.id   AF-A0AA40YL23-F1
#
_cell.length_a   1.000
_cell.length_b   1.000
_cell.length_c   1.000
_cell.angle_alpha   90.00
_cell.angle_beta   90.00
_cell.angle_gamma   90.00
#
_symmetry.space_group_name_H-M   'P 1'
#
loop_
_entity.id
_entity.type
_entity.pdbx_description
1 polymer ?
#
loop_
_entity_poly.entity_id
_entity_poly.type
_entity_poly.pdbx_seq_one_letter_code
_entity_poly.pdbx_strand_id
1 'polypeptide(L)'
;MYFEAPSAEAPPLEQLYAWRPWPKWVTAPLNDGVEVFALPKRLTRALGEASSAELEELAGRWITRLRSEDGDDMTDDDLLAVLQGVARLAASAASTGGGLYSWSF
;
A
#
# COMPACT_ATOMS: atom_id res chain seq x y z
N MET A 1 5.15 -13.30 11.10
CA MET A 1 4.90 -12.39 12.23
C MET A 1 5.66 -11.12 11.92
N TYR A 2 5.01 -9.95 11.76
CA TYR A 2 5.59 -8.59 11.82
C TYR A 2 4.56 -7.52 11.38
N PHE A 3 3.29 -7.71 11.76
CA PHE A 3 2.27 -6.64 11.72
C PHE A 3 1.67 -6.45 13.11
N GLU A 4 2.39 -6.82 14.18
CA GLU A 4 1.88 -6.74 15.56
C GLU A 4 1.86 -5.32 16.13
N ALA A 5 2.55 -4.37 15.48
CA ALA A 5 2.37 -2.94 15.75
C ALA A 5 2.76 -2.12 14.50
N PRO A 6 2.02 -1.04 14.18
CA PRO A 6 2.45 -0.11 13.15
C PRO A 6 3.77 0.56 13.59
N SER A 7 4.87 0.23 12.92
CA SER A 7 6.16 0.89 13.12
C SER A 7 6.03 2.38 12.77
N ALA A 8 6.65 3.25 13.58
CA ALA A 8 6.69 4.69 13.32
C ALA A 8 7.51 5.05 12.08
N GLU A 9 8.42 4.16 11.69
CA GLU A 9 9.33 4.35 10.57
C GLU A 9 9.09 3.26 9.51
N ALA A 10 9.01 3.66 8.24
CA ALA A 10 8.93 2.70 7.15
C ALA A 10 10.29 2.01 7.00
N PRO A 11 10.34 0.67 6.94
CA PRO A 11 11.56 -0.06 6.67
C PRO A 11 12.16 0.37 5.30
N PRO A 12 13.50 0.34 5.15
CA PRO A 12 14.16 0.62 3.88
C PRO A 12 13.63 -0.26 2.73
N LEU A 13 13.57 0.28 1.52
CA LEU A 13 13.08 -0.45 0.34
C LEU A 13 13.79 -1.80 0.14
N GLU A 14 15.10 -1.87 0.34
CA GLU A 14 15.84 -3.13 0.27
C GLU A 14 15.37 -4.16 1.30
N GLN A 15 15.01 -3.70 2.50
CA GLN A 15 14.48 -4.56 3.55
C GLN A 15 13.06 -5.04 3.20
N LEU A 16 12.24 -4.18 2.59
CA LEU A 16 10.93 -4.56 2.05
C LEU A 16 11.03 -5.60 0.93
N TYR A 17 11.99 -5.45 0.01
CA TYR A 17 12.23 -6.42 -1.05
C TYR A 17 12.86 -7.72 -0.54
N ALA A 18 13.67 -7.64 0.53
CA ALA A 18 14.25 -8.79 1.21
C ALA A 18 13.23 -9.56 2.06
N TRP A 19 12.10 -8.94 2.42
CA TRP A 19 10.96 -9.60 3.05
C TRP A 19 10.25 -10.50 2.05
N ARG A 20 10.92 -11.52 1.53
CA ARG A 20 10.29 -12.58 0.76
C ARG A 20 9.15 -13.17 1.61
N PRO A 21 7.91 -13.24 1.11
CA PRO A 21 7.51 -13.08 -0.31
C PRO A 21 6.76 -11.77 -0.64
N TRP A 22 7.02 -10.65 0.06
CA TRP A 22 6.37 -9.36 -0.15
C TRP A 22 7.17 -8.41 -1.05
N PRO A 23 6.50 -7.70 -1.98
CA PRO A 23 5.25 -8.08 -2.64
C PRO A 23 5.42 -9.33 -3.51
N LYS A 24 4.33 -10.09 -3.72
CA LYS A 24 4.38 -11.27 -4.60
C LYS A 24 4.18 -10.81 -6.03
N TRP A 25 5.23 -10.92 -6.83
CA TRP A 25 5.18 -10.70 -8.27
C TRP A 25 4.22 -11.70 -8.93
N VAL A 26 3.26 -11.20 -9.69
CA VAL A 26 2.30 -12.03 -10.45
C VAL A 26 2.90 -12.44 -11.78
N THR A 27 3.64 -11.51 -12.39
CA THR A 27 4.46 -11.75 -13.57
C THR A 27 5.90 -11.32 -13.25
N ALA A 28 6.87 -12.01 -13.85
CA ALA A 28 8.22 -11.46 -13.89
C ALA A 28 8.19 -10.17 -14.74
N PRO A 29 9.01 -9.16 -14.43
CA PRO A 29 9.16 -7.97 -15.27
C PRO A 29 9.71 -8.42 -16.63
N LEU A 30 8.81 -8.72 -17.56
CA LEU A 30 9.10 -9.30 -18.87
C LEU A 30 8.96 -8.19 -19.91
N ASN A 31 9.97 -7.32 -19.94
CA ASN A 31 10.42 -6.57 -21.11
C ASN A 31 9.47 -5.51 -21.72
N ASP A 32 8.31 -5.23 -21.13
CA ASP A 32 7.36 -4.20 -21.54
C ASP A 32 7.29 -3.01 -20.56
N GLY A 33 8.06 -3.05 -19.48
CA GLY A 33 8.06 -2.04 -18.42
C GLY A 33 6.90 -2.17 -17.42
N VAL A 34 6.03 -3.18 -17.60
CA VAL A 34 4.86 -3.35 -16.74
C VAL A 34 5.16 -4.32 -15.61
N GLU A 35 5.11 -3.82 -14.38
CA GLU A 35 5.29 -4.62 -13.17
C GLU A 35 3.95 -4.82 -12.48
N VAL A 36 3.54 -6.08 -12.24
CA VAL A 36 2.28 -6.40 -11.55
C VAL A 36 2.55 -7.13 -10.24
N PHE A 37 2.08 -6.52 -9.16
CA PHE A 37 2.25 -6.98 -7.78
C PHE A 37 0.92 -7.41 -7.18
N ALA A 38 0.87 -8.59 -6.56
CA ALA A 38 -0.23 -8.98 -5.70
C ALA A 38 0.04 -8.54 -4.26
N LEU A 39 -0.90 -7.78 -3.69
CA LEU A 39 -0.85 -7.44 -2.27
C LEU A 39 -1.22 -8.69 -1.43
N PRO A 40 -0.60 -8.87 -0.25
CA PRO A 40 -0.95 -9.96 0.64
C PRO A 40 -2.41 -9.90 1.08
N LYS A 41 -3.06 -11.06 1.14
CA LYS A 41 -4.45 -11.18 1.63
C LYS A 41 -4.67 -10.52 3.00
N ARG A 42 -3.68 -10.58 3.90
CA ARG A 42 -3.75 -9.92 5.21
C ARG A 42 -3.80 -8.39 5.10
N LEU A 43 -3.01 -7.80 4.21
CA LEU A 43 -2.99 -6.36 3.96
C LEU A 43 -4.28 -5.94 3.26
N THR A 44 -4.73 -6.67 2.25
CA THR A 44 -6.02 -6.43 1.59
C THR A 44 -7.17 -6.46 2.58
N ARG A 45 -7.21 -7.44 3.50
CA ARG A 45 -8.25 -7.49 4.53
C ARG A 45 -8.15 -6.32 5.51
N ALA A 46 -6.95 -6.00 6.00
CA ALA A 46 -6.75 -4.88 6.91
C ALA A 46 -7.19 -3.54 6.29
N LEU A 47 -6.88 -3.31 5.01
CA LEU A 47 -7.34 -2.12 4.28
C LEU A 47 -8.85 -2.11 4.08
N GLY A 48 -9.47 -3.26 3.81
CA GLY A 48 -10.92 -3.36 3.64
C GLY A 48 -11.72 -3.22 4.94
N GLU A 49 -11.11 -3.52 6.09
CA GLU A 49 -11.72 -3.43 7.42
C GLU A 49 -11.37 -2.13 8.17
N ALA A 50 -10.46 -1.32 7.63
CA ALA A 50 -10.00 -0.07 8.25
C ALA A 50 -11.14 0.95 8.39
N SER A 51 -11.22 1.57 9.55
CA SER A 51 -12.13 2.67 9.84
C SER A 51 -11.68 3.99 9.17
N SER A 52 -12.60 4.96 9.04
CA SER A 52 -12.24 6.30 8.52
C SER A 52 -11.11 6.94 9.32
N ALA A 53 -11.14 6.81 10.65
CA ALA A 53 -10.12 7.38 11.53
C ALA A 53 -8.74 6.75 11.30
N GLU A 54 -8.67 5.43 11.08
CA GLU A 54 -7.40 4.75 10.79
C GLU A 54 -6.85 5.13 9.41
N LEU A 55 -7.72 5.33 8.42
CA LEU A 55 -7.33 5.80 7.09
C LEU A 55 -6.85 7.27 7.12
N GLU A 56 -7.51 8.12 7.91
CA GLU A 56 -7.10 9.50 8.16
C GLU A 56 -5.74 9.58 8.85
N GLU A 57 -5.52 8.76 9.87
CA GLU A 57 -4.22 8.67 10.54
C GLU A 57 -3.12 8.19 9.58
N LEU A 58 -3.42 7.16 8.78
CA LEU A 58 -2.48 6.66 7.77
C LEU A 58 -2.16 7.71 6.71
N ALA A 59 -3.16 8.46 6.24
CA ALA A 59 -2.97 9.58 5.31
C ALA A 59 -2.06 10.65 5.92
N GLY A 60 -2.30 11.03 7.18
CA GLY A 60 -1.48 12.01 7.88
C GLY A 60 -0.02 11.59 8.04
N ARG A 61 0.22 10.32 8.37
CA ARG A 61 1.58 9.75 8.45
C ARG A 61 2.26 9.73 7.08
N TRP A 62 1.52 9.39 6.02
CA TRP A 62 2.04 9.37 4.66
C TRP A 62 2.41 10.78 4.17
N ILE A 63 1.54 11.77 4.38
CA ILE A 63 1.83 13.19 4.08
C ILE A 63 3.09 13.67 4.81
N THR A 64 3.18 13.38 6.11
CA THR A 64 4.33 13.79 6.93
C THR A 64 5.62 13.20 6.39
N ARG A 65 5.59 11.94 5.94
CA ARG A 65 6.75 11.29 5.33
C ARG A 65 7.10 11.89 3.97
N LEU A 66 6.12 12.06 3.08
CA LEU A 66 6.36 12.66 1.76
C LEU A 66 7.03 14.03 1.89
N ARG A 67 6.53 14.89 2.80
CA ARG A 67 7.15 16.19 3.09
C ARG A 67 8.59 16.09 3.59
N SER A 68 8.93 15.03 4.31
CA SER A 68 10.29 14.81 4.80
C SER A 68 11.26 14.33 3.73
N GLU A 69 10.77 13.62 2.70
CA GLU A 69 11.58 13.02 1.64
C GLU A 69 11.67 13.94 0.40
N ASP A 70 10.55 14.54 -0.03
CA ASP A 70 10.44 15.33 -1.27
C ASP A 70 10.39 16.85 -1.04
N GLY A 71 10.38 17.30 0.22
CA GLY A 71 10.24 18.71 0.57
C GLY A 71 8.82 19.24 0.31
N ASP A 72 8.70 20.50 -0.11
CA ASP A 72 7.41 21.17 -0.34
C ASP A 72 6.86 20.95 -1.77
N ASP A 73 7.56 20.19 -2.61
CA ASP A 73 7.15 19.86 -3.98
C ASP A 73 6.23 18.63 -3.98
N MET A 74 5.11 18.74 -3.25
CA MET A 74 4.11 17.69 -3.14
C MET A 74 3.01 17.88 -4.20
N THR A 75 2.57 16.80 -4.84
CA THR A 75 1.36 16.87 -5.68
C THR A 75 0.15 17.23 -4.81
N ASP A 76 -0.78 18.01 -5.35
CA ASP A 76 -2.05 18.43 -4.70
C ASP A 76 -3.05 17.25 -4.53
N ASP A 77 -2.57 16.00 -4.59
CA ASP A 77 -3.42 14.82 -4.50
C ASP A 77 -4.00 14.68 -3.09
N ASP A 78 -5.31 14.47 -3.01
CA ASP A 78 -5.98 14.12 -1.78
C ASP A 78 -5.65 12.67 -1.42
N LEU A 79 -4.56 12.48 -0.68
CA LEU A 79 -4.06 11.18 -0.24
C LEU A 79 -5.09 10.40 0.61
N LEU A 80 -5.96 11.11 1.34
CA LEU A 80 -7.05 10.47 2.06
C LEU A 80 -8.08 9.90 1.09
N ALA A 81 -8.49 10.67 0.08
CA ALA A 81 -9.40 10.18 -0.96
C ALA A 81 -8.81 8.96 -1.71
N VAL A 82 -7.50 8.97 -1.98
CA VAL A 82 -6.79 7.82 -2.56
C VAL A 82 -6.89 6.59 -1.64
N LEU A 83 -6.54 6.73 -0.36
CA LEU A 83 -6.61 5.63 0.60
C LEU A 83 -8.02 5.09 0.79
N GLN A 84 -9.04 5.95 0.81
CA GLN A 84 -10.45 5.53 0.85
C GLN A 84 -10.84 4.74 -0.41
N GLY A 85 -10.37 5.16 -1.59
CA GLY A 85 -10.56 4.42 -2.84
C GLY A 85 -9.93 3.02 -2.78
N VAL A 86 -8.69 2.94 -2.30
CA VAL A 86 -7.97 1.67 -2.11
C VAL A 86 -8.68 0.77 -1.09
N ALA A 87 -9.15 1.32 0.03
CA ALA A 87 -9.89 0.58 1.05
C ALA A 87 -11.19 -0.02 0.48
N ARG A 88 -11.93 0.73 -0.35
CA ARG A 88 -13.13 0.21 -1.03
C ARG A 88 -12.81 -0.94 -2.00
N LEU A 89 -11.74 -0.80 -2.79
CA LEU A 89 -11.26 -1.88 -3.67
C LEU A 89 -10.87 -3.12 -2.85
N ALA A 90 -10.18 -2.91 -1.73
CA ALA A 90 -9.74 -3.97 -0.84
C ALA A 90 -10.93 -4.70 -0.17
N ALA A 91 -11.95 -3.96 0.26
CA ALA A 91 -13.20 -4.52 0.79
C ALA A 91 -13.95 -5.36 -0.25
N SER A 92 -14.01 -4.90 -1.50
CA SER A 92 -14.60 -5.65 -2.62
C SER A 92 -13.80 -6.93 -2.94
N ALA A 93 -12.47 -6.85 -2.95
CA ALA A 93 -11.61 -8.01 -3.14
C ALA A 93 -11.76 -9.03 -1.99
N ALA A 94 -11.86 -8.56 -0.74
CA ALA A 94 -12.04 -9.42 0.42
C ALA A 94 -13.39 -10.15 0.42
N SER A 95 -14.48 -9.46 0.04
CA SER A 95 -15.83 -10.05 0.01
C SER A 95 -16.03 -11.08 -1.11
N THR A 96 -15.26 -10.97 -2.19
CA THR A 96 -15.32 -11.88 -3.35
C THR A 96 -14.28 -13.01 -3.28
N GLY A 97 -13.42 -13.02 -2.26
CA GLY A 97 -12.28 -13.94 -2.18
C GLY A 97 -11.17 -13.65 -3.20
N GLY A 98 -11.22 -12.48 -3.85
CA GLY A 98 -10.25 -11.98 -4.80
C GLY A 98 -8.96 -11.45 -4.16
N GLY A 99 -8.14 -10.78 -4.96
CA GLY A 99 -6.89 -10.16 -4.53
C GLY A 99 -6.80 -8.72 -5.04
N LEU A 100 -6.04 -7.90 -4.33
CA LEU A 100 -5.71 -6.55 -4.78
C LEU A 100 -4.37 -6.60 -5.51
N TYR A 101 -4.32 -5.96 -6.68
CA TYR A 101 -3.14 -5.90 -7.53
C TYR A 101 -2.76 -4.45 -7.79
N SER A 102 -1.46 -4.18 -7.85
CA SER A 102 -0.91 -2.89 -8.28
C SER A 102 -0.12 -3.12 -9.56
N TRP A 103 -0.26 -2.20 -10.51
CA TRP A 103 0.58 -2.14 -11.70
C TRP A 103 1.29 -0.80 -11.79
N SER A 104 2.49 -0.78 -12.34
CA SER A 104 3.23 0.43 -12.71
C SER A 104 3.78 0.30 -14.14
N PHE A 105 4.00 1.44 -14.78
CA PHE A 105 4.61 1.59 -16.11
C PHE A 105 5.83 2.52 -16.04
#